data_AF-A0ABD0UHX2-F1
#
_entry.id   AF-A0ABD0UHX2-F1
#
_cell.length_a   1.000
_cell.length_b   1.000
_cell.length_c   1.000
_cell.angle_alpha   90.00
_cell.angle_beta   90.00
_cell.angle_gamma   90.00
#
_symmetry.space_group_name_H-M   'P 1'
#
loop_
_entity.id
_entity.type
_entity.pdbx_description
1 polymer ?
#
loop_
_entity_poly.entity_id
_entity_poly.type
_entity_poly.pdbx_seq_one_letter_code
_entity_poly.pdbx_strand_id
1 'polypeptide(L)'
;MSRPRPIYLLDYAYFKPPMLCRVPFSAFMEHTRLICSNEKSYQFQARILEHSGLGEETYLPPLITISPLSTNMEASRAEAKLVNFSVVDDLLARTGPKPKDIDLARDLL
;
A
#
# COMPACT_ATOMS: atom_id res chain seq x y z
N MET A 1 33.67 -11.06 25.14
CA MET A 1 32.44 -10.47 24.57
C MET A 1 31.67 -11.60 23.90
N SER A 2 30.43 -11.89 24.28
CA SER A 2 29.67 -12.97 23.63
C SER A 2 29.14 -12.50 22.28
N ARG A 3 29.11 -13.41 21.30
CA ARG A 3 28.56 -13.14 19.98
C ARG A 3 27.05 -12.82 20.11
N PRO A 4 26.52 -11.79 19.42
CA PRO A 4 25.09 -11.51 19.41
C PRO A 4 24.28 -12.72 18.95
N ARG A 5 23.08 -12.90 19.53
CA ARG A 5 22.18 -13.98 19.08
C ARG A 5 21.78 -13.72 17.62
N PRO A 6 21.86 -14.74 16.74
CA PRO A 6 21.47 -14.59 15.35
C PRO A 6 19.97 -14.34 15.22
N ILE A 7 19.58 -13.47 14.29
CA ILE A 7 18.19 -13.15 13.95
C ILE A 7 17.91 -13.76 12.57
N TYR A 8 16.79 -14.44 12.43
CA TYR A 8 16.38 -15.13 11.20
C TYR A 8 15.04 -14.60 10.71
N LEU A 9 14.91 -14.44 9.39
CA LEU A 9 13.62 -14.25 8.73
C LEU A 9 13.01 -15.63 8.50
N LEU A 10 11.86 -15.90 9.12
CA LEU A 10 11.19 -17.19 9.00
C LEU A 10 10.29 -17.26 7.76
N ASP A 11 9.52 -16.21 7.50
CA ASP A 11 8.61 -16.10 6.34
C ASP A 11 8.24 -14.62 6.09
N TYR A 12 7.63 -14.32 4.94
CA TYR A 12 7.15 -13.00 4.54
C TYR A 12 5.85 -13.09 3.74
N ALA A 13 4.88 -12.22 4.00
CA ALA A 13 3.65 -12.11 3.22
C ALA A 13 3.51 -10.71 2.62
N TYR A 14 2.67 -10.59 1.59
CA TYR A 14 2.38 -9.31 0.95
C TYR A 14 0.92 -9.26 0.53
N PHE A 15 0.34 -8.06 0.55
CA PHE A 15 -1.01 -7.84 0.05
C PHE A 15 -0.96 -7.59 -1.46
N LYS A 16 -1.70 -8.38 -2.23
CA LYS A 16 -1.96 -8.10 -3.64
C LYS A 16 -3.34 -7.47 -3.78
N PRO A 17 -3.44 -6.17 -4.12
CA PRO A 17 -4.74 -5.54 -4.27
C PRO A 17 -5.53 -6.15 -5.44
N PRO A 18 -6.88 -6.02 -5.43
CA PRO A 18 -7.70 -6.41 -6.57
C PRO A 18 -7.32 -5.63 -7.84
N MET A 19 -7.52 -6.23 -9.02
CA MET A 19 -7.22 -5.60 -10.32
C MET A 19 -7.86 -4.21 -10.52
N LEU A 20 -9.00 -3.95 -9.88
CA LEU A 20 -9.67 -2.65 -9.90
C LEU A 20 -8.81 -1.52 -9.34
N CYS A 21 -7.84 -1.84 -8.47
CA CYS A 21 -6.92 -0.86 -7.88
C CYS A 21 -5.69 -0.61 -8.76
N ARG A 22 -5.52 -1.32 -9.89
CA ARG A 22 -4.42 -1.09 -10.83
C ARG A 22 -4.66 0.23 -11.57
N VAL A 23 -3.64 1.09 -11.62
CA VAL A 23 -3.71 2.38 -12.28
C VAL A 23 -2.66 2.48 -13.38
N PRO A 24 -3.04 2.23 -14.64
CA PRO A 24 -2.21 2.50 -15.80
C PRO A 24 -1.85 3.98 -15.91
N PHE A 25 -0.77 4.30 -16.63
CA PHE A 25 -0.30 5.68 -16.80
C PHE A 25 -1.37 6.58 -17.42
N SER A 26 -2.13 6.07 -18.39
CA SER A 26 -3.24 6.79 -19.00
C SER A 26 -4.32 7.19 -18.00
N ALA A 27 -4.74 6.25 -17.15
CA ALA A 27 -5.73 6.50 -16.11
C ALA A 27 -5.20 7.49 -15.06
N PHE A 28 -3.93 7.37 -14.68
CA PHE A 28 -3.29 8.33 -13.78
C PHE A 28 -3.27 9.74 -14.38
N MET A 29 -2.91 9.88 -15.65
CA MET A 29 -2.83 11.20 -16.32
C MET A 29 -4.21 11.81 -16.55
N GLU A 30 -5.23 11.01 -16.87
CA GLU A 30 -6.62 11.45 -16.94
C GLU A 30 -7.09 12.00 -15.58
N HIS A 31 -6.84 11.24 -14.51
CA HIS A 31 -7.21 11.67 -13.17
C HIS A 31 -6.44 12.92 -12.71
N THR A 32 -5.16 13.00 -13.05
CA THR A 32 -4.31 14.17 -12.79
C THR A 32 -4.86 15.43 -13.46
N ARG A 33 -5.43 15.31 -14.67
CA ARG A 33 -6.06 16.43 -15.38
C ARG A 33 -7.31 16.95 -14.66
N LEU A 34 -8.05 16.08 -13.98
CA LEU A 34 -9.25 16.43 -13.22
C LEU A 34 -8.90 17.11 -11.88
N ILE A 35 -7.79 16.72 -11.25
CA ILE A 35 -7.39 17.22 -9.92
C ILE A 35 -6.52 18.48 -10.01
N CYS A 36 -5.61 18.54 -10.98
CA CYS A 36 -4.69 19.66 -11.11
C CYS A 36 -5.43 20.89 -11.66
N SER A 37 -5.49 21.95 -10.85
CA SER A 37 -6.15 23.20 -11.20
C SER A 37 -5.46 24.03 -12.29
N ASN A 38 -4.22 23.68 -12.65
CA ASN A 38 -3.42 24.41 -13.63
C ASN A 38 -2.40 23.51 -14.35
N GLU A 39 -1.92 24.01 -15.50
CA GLU A 39 -0.99 23.29 -16.37
C GLU A 39 0.36 23.01 -15.71
N LYS A 40 0.88 23.92 -14.88
CA LYS A 40 2.18 23.70 -14.21
C LYS A 40 2.13 22.50 -13.27
N SER A 41 1.05 22.35 -12.51
CA SER A 41 0.84 21.22 -11.61
C SER A 41 0.66 19.91 -12.39
N TYR A 42 -0.08 19.94 -13.50
CA TYR A 42 -0.24 18.77 -14.39
C TYR A 42 1.10 18.29 -14.95
N GLN A 43 1.91 19.21 -15.50
CA GLN A 43 3.23 18.89 -16.04
C GLN A 43 4.21 18.42 -14.96
N PHE A 44 4.08 18.93 -13.73
CA PHE A 44 4.87 18.46 -12.60
C PHE A 44 4.55 17.01 -12.25
N GLN A 45 3.26 16.64 -12.18
CA GLN A 45 2.83 15.25 -11.95
C GLN A 45 3.26 14.31 -13.08
N ALA A 46 3.19 14.76 -14.34
CA ALA A 46 3.69 13.99 -15.48
C ALA A 46 5.18 13.64 -15.33
N ARG A 47 6.01 14.63 -14.97
CA ARG A 47 7.45 14.41 -14.72
C ARG A 47 7.69 13.48 -13.53
N ILE A 48 6.88 13.59 -12.47
CA ILE A 48 6.97 12.64 -11.34
C ILE A 48 6.69 11.23 -11.86
N LEU A 49 5.62 11.01 -12.62
CA LEU A 49 5.29 9.69 -13.15
C LEU A 49 6.46 9.12 -13.98
N GLU A 50 6.98 9.90 -14.93
CA GLU A 50 8.11 9.52 -15.80
C GLU A 50 9.38 9.14 -15.03
N HIS A 51 9.63 9.76 -13.87
CA HIS A 51 10.84 9.53 -13.07
C HIS A 51 10.63 8.68 -11.81
N SER A 52 9.40 8.26 -11.51
CA SER A 52 9.06 7.54 -10.27
C SER A 52 9.55 6.09 -10.22
N GLY A 53 9.86 5.50 -11.38
CA GLY A 53 10.13 4.06 -11.49
C GLY A 53 8.90 3.17 -11.35
N LEU A 54 7.69 3.75 -11.30
CA LEU A 54 6.42 3.02 -11.31
C LEU A 54 6.11 2.49 -12.72
N GLY A 55 5.31 1.43 -12.79
CA GLY A 55 4.95 0.76 -14.04
C GLY A 55 3.44 0.69 -14.26
N GLU A 56 3.02 0.17 -15.41
CA GLU A 56 1.60 0.00 -15.77
C GLU A 56 0.84 -0.98 -14.85
N GLU A 57 1.57 -1.77 -14.05
CA GLU A 57 1.03 -2.71 -13.06
C GLU A 57 1.06 -2.14 -11.63
N THR A 58 1.28 -0.84 -11.47
CA THR A 58 1.22 -0.20 -10.16
C THR A 58 -0.23 -0.09 -9.68
N TYR A 59 -0.43 -0.39 -8.39
CA TYR A 59 -1.71 -0.28 -7.71
C TYR A 59 -1.73 0.96 -6.83
N LEU A 60 -2.85 1.68 -6.82
CA LEU A 60 -3.08 2.81 -5.93
C LEU A 60 -4.32 2.56 -5.06
N PRO A 61 -4.40 3.22 -3.89
CA PRO A 61 -5.59 3.18 -3.07
C PRO A 61 -6.84 3.64 -3.82
N PRO A 62 -7.98 2.94 -3.71
CA PRO A 62 -9.24 3.35 -4.35
C PRO A 62 -9.62 4.82 -4.05
N LEU A 63 -9.22 5.29 -2.86
CA LEU A 63 -9.47 6.63 -2.36
C LEU A 63 -8.95 7.76 -3.25
N ILE A 64 -7.85 7.49 -3.95
CA ILE A 64 -7.18 8.45 -4.82
C ILE A 64 -7.40 8.15 -6.31
N THR A 65 -8.26 7.19 -6.63
CA THR A 65 -8.56 6.75 -7.99
C THR A 65 -10.02 6.97 -8.37
N ILE A 66 -10.94 7.08 -7.40
CA ILE A 66 -12.37 7.32 -7.62
C ILE A 66 -12.70 8.80 -7.40
N SER A 67 -13.46 9.39 -8.34
CA SER A 67 -13.98 10.75 -8.24
C SER A 67 -15.39 10.77 -7.65
N PRO A 68 -15.70 11.63 -6.65
CA PRO A 68 -14.80 12.61 -6.04
C PRO A 68 -13.80 11.96 -5.08
N LEU A 69 -12.57 12.50 -5.08
CA LEU A 69 -11.52 12.12 -4.13
C LEU A 69 -12.06 12.20 -2.70
N SER A 70 -11.95 11.11 -1.95
CA SER A 70 -12.43 11.04 -0.57
C SER A 70 -11.26 10.93 0.40
N THR A 71 -10.35 11.90 0.42
CA THR A 71 -9.16 11.87 1.29
C THR A 71 -9.52 12.15 2.76
N ASN A 72 -10.14 11.18 3.44
CA ASN A 72 -10.52 11.27 4.84
C ASN A 72 -9.88 10.15 5.71
N MET A 73 -9.77 10.42 7.01
CA MET A 73 -9.11 9.51 7.97
C MET A 73 -9.82 8.17 8.12
N GLU A 74 -11.14 8.13 7.97
CA GLU A 74 -11.91 6.90 8.08
C GLU A 74 -11.55 5.93 6.95
N ALA A 75 -11.53 6.41 5.72
CA ALA A 75 -11.18 5.62 4.56
C ALA A 75 -9.72 5.18 4.56
N SER A 76 -8.78 6.06 4.95
CA SER A 76 -7.36 5.68 5.14
C SER A 76 -7.22 4.59 6.20
N ARG A 77 -8.00 4.66 7.29
CA ARG A 77 -8.00 3.61 8.31
C ARG A 77 -8.58 2.30 7.81
N ALA A 78 -9.64 2.35 7.01
CA ALA A 78 -10.24 1.15 6.41
C ALA A 78 -9.25 0.44 5.47
N GLU A 79 -8.56 1.20 4.62
CA GLU A 79 -7.51 0.67 3.75
C GLU A 79 -6.35 0.06 4.55
N ALA A 80 -5.81 0.80 5.54
CA ALA A 80 -4.71 0.31 6.36
C ALA A 80 -5.07 -0.98 7.09
N LYS A 81 -6.31 -1.09 7.62
CA LYS A 81 -6.80 -2.33 8.23
C LYS A 81 -6.86 -3.47 7.22
N LEU A 82 -7.43 -3.23 6.05
CA LEU A 82 -7.52 -4.25 5.00
C LEU A 82 -6.12 -4.77 4.62
N VAL A 83 -5.19 -3.88 4.30
CA VAL A 83 -3.84 -4.25 3.87
C VAL A 83 -3.09 -4.96 4.98
N ASN A 84 -3.00 -4.36 6.17
CA ASN A 84 -2.17 -4.89 7.25
C ASN A 84 -2.71 -6.22 7.79
N PHE A 85 -4.02 -6.31 8.07
CA PHE A 85 -4.58 -7.54 8.63
C PHE A 85 -4.59 -8.68 7.62
N SER A 86 -4.82 -8.42 6.33
CA SER A 86 -4.71 -9.47 5.30
C SER A 86 -3.30 -10.08 5.27
N VAL A 87 -2.26 -9.24 5.37
CA VAL A 87 -0.86 -9.71 5.38
C VAL A 87 -0.55 -10.51 6.64
N VAL A 88 -1.02 -10.03 7.80
CA VAL A 88 -0.79 -10.72 9.08
C VAL A 88 -1.52 -12.06 9.09
N ASP A 89 -2.78 -12.10 8.67
CA ASP A 89 -3.58 -13.31 8.60
C ASP A 89 -2.92 -14.35 7.66
N ASP A 90 -2.49 -13.93 6.48
CA ASP A 90 -1.78 -14.78 5.52
C ASP A 90 -0.47 -15.33 6.10
N LEU A 91 0.31 -14.48 6.78
CA LEU A 91 1.58 -14.89 7.38
C LEU A 91 1.37 -15.89 8.52
N LEU A 92 0.41 -15.63 9.41
CA LEU A 92 0.10 -16.50 10.55
C LEU A 92 -0.48 -17.84 10.09
N ALA A 93 -1.31 -17.83 9.05
CA ALA A 93 -1.87 -19.05 8.46
C ALA A 93 -0.78 -19.99 7.92
N ARG A 94 0.32 -19.46 7.38
CA ARG A 94 1.44 -20.27 6.83
C ARG A 94 2.47 -20.67 7.88
N THR A 95 2.72 -19.81 8.88
CA THR A 95 3.79 -20.03 9.86
C THR A 95 3.31 -20.79 11.09
N GLY A 96 2.06 -20.56 11.54
CA GLY A 96 1.44 -21.27 12.66
C GLY A 96 1.61 -20.72 14.10
N PRO A 97 2.49 -19.74 14.44
CA PRO A 97 2.46 -19.11 15.76
C PRO A 97 1.08 -18.54 16.09
N LYS A 98 0.68 -18.63 17.36
CA LYS A 98 -0.52 -17.94 17.83
C LYS A 98 -0.16 -16.47 18.09
N PRO A 99 -1.10 -15.52 17.97
CA PRO A 99 -0.81 -14.11 18.26
C PRO A 99 -0.15 -13.87 19.62
N LYS A 100 -0.52 -14.65 20.64
CA LYS A 100 0.06 -14.60 21.99
C LYS A 100 1.54 -15.01 22.09
N ASP A 101 2.07 -15.69 21.07
CA ASP A 101 3.46 -16.15 20.99
C ASP A 101 4.36 -15.10 20.31
N ILE A 102 3.80 -13.93 19.92
CA ILE A 102 4.50 -12.84 19.24
C ILE A 102 4.68 -11.67 20.23
N ASP A 103 5.91 -11.47 20.71
CA ASP A 103 6.20 -10.51 21.78
C ASP A 103 6.01 -9.04 21.36
N LEU A 104 6.33 -8.69 20.10
CA LEU A 104 6.34 -7.30 19.64
C LEU A 104 4.97 -6.79 19.16
N ALA A 105 4.04 -7.69 18.83
CA ALA A 105 2.76 -7.35 18.20
C ALA A 105 1.59 -7.27 19.19
N ARG A 106 1.86 -7.41 20.49
CA ARG A 106 0.82 -7.58 21.53
C ARG A 106 -0.13 -6.39 21.69
N ASP A 107 0.25 -5.21 21.22
CA ASP A 107 -0.55 -3.98 21.26
C ASP A 107 -1.16 -3.60 19.90
N LEU A 108 -0.93 -4.40 18.84
CA LEU A 108 -1.37 -4.13 17.47
C LEU A 108 -2.41 -5.14 16.93
N LEU A 109 -2.60 -6.28 17.62
CA LEU A 109 -3.58 -7.33 17.34
C LEU A 109 -4.58 -7.44 18.50
#